data_AF-S5ZTT5-F1
#
_entry.id   AF-S5ZTT5-F1
#
_cell.length_a   1.000
_cell.length_b   1.000
_cell.length_c   1.000
_cell.angle_alpha   90.00
_cell.angle_beta   90.00
_cell.angle_gamma   90.00
#
_symmetry.space_group_name_H-M   'P 1'
#
loop_
_entity.id
_entity.type
_entity.pdbx_description
1 polymer ?
#
loop_
_entity_poly.entity_id
_entity_poly.type
_entity_poly.pdbx_seq_one_letter_code
_entity_poly.pdbx_strand_id
1 'polypeptide(L)'
;MRDTEMKGPVVVTGAAGYVGSWLVMRLLQEGYTVRGTVRDPTNVKKIKHLLDLPEASERLTIWKADMDDEGSFDEAIDGCSGVFHIATPMDFESSDPENEVIKPAI
;
A
#
# COMPACT_ATOMS: atom_id res chain seq x y z
N MET A 1 -4.02 5.82 32.62
CA MET A 1 -4.18 6.07 31.17
C MET A 1 -2.81 5.81 30.56
N ARG A 2 -2.70 4.85 29.64
CA ARG A 2 -1.45 4.64 28.89
C ARG A 2 -1.52 5.58 27.70
N ASP A 3 -0.57 6.50 27.58
CA ASP A 3 -0.31 7.17 26.32
C ASP A 3 -0.03 6.09 25.29
N THR A 4 -0.96 5.88 24.36
CA THR A 4 -0.74 4.95 23.25
C THR A 4 0.21 5.63 22.29
N GLU A 5 1.50 5.30 22.40
CA GLU A 5 2.51 5.62 21.41
C GLU A 5 1.98 5.22 20.02
N MET A 6 1.87 6.17 19.09
CA MET A 6 1.39 5.87 17.74
C MET A 6 2.37 4.92 17.07
N LYS A 7 1.90 3.76 16.62
CA LYS A 7 2.76 2.79 15.91
C LYS A 7 2.90 3.20 14.45
N GLY A 8 4.11 3.14 13.91
CA GLY A 8 4.40 3.44 12.50
C GLY A 8 4.95 4.86 12.26
N PRO A 9 4.90 5.38 11.02
CA PRO A 9 4.13 4.86 9.89
C PRO A 9 4.72 3.60 9.29
N VAL A 10 3.87 2.72 8.75
CA VAL A 10 4.29 1.58 7.92
C VAL A 10 3.74 1.73 6.50
N VAL A 11 4.47 1.25 5.51
CA VAL A 11 4.05 1.28 4.11
C VAL A 11 3.49 -0.07 3.70
N VAL A 12 2.37 -0.08 2.99
CA VAL A 12 1.84 -1.27 2.31
C VAL A 12 1.77 -0.98 0.83
N THR A 13 2.60 -1.63 0.02
CA THR A 13 2.50 -1.51 -1.44
C THR A 13 1.33 -2.32 -1.96
N GLY A 14 0.68 -1.88 -3.04
CA GLY A 14 -0.45 -2.62 -3.60
C GLY A 14 -1.64 -2.67 -2.64
N ALA A 15 -1.86 -1.60 -1.88
CA ALA A 15 -2.82 -1.53 -0.78
C ALA A 15 -4.26 -1.84 -1.22
N ALA A 16 -4.64 -1.48 -2.44
CA ALA A 16 -5.98 -1.75 -3.00
C ALA A 16 -6.18 -3.20 -3.48
N GLY A 17 -5.14 -4.04 -3.41
CA GLY A 17 -5.20 -5.44 -3.80
C GLY A 17 -5.88 -6.32 -2.75
N TYR A 18 -6.11 -7.58 -3.11
CA TYR A 18 -6.80 -8.55 -2.24
C TYR A 18 -6.08 -8.73 -0.89
N VAL A 19 -4.78 -9.07 -0.90
CA VAL A 19 -4.00 -9.23 0.34
C VAL A 19 -3.69 -7.88 0.99
N GLY A 20 -3.32 -6.88 0.18
CA GLY A 20 -2.96 -5.54 0.65
C GLY A 20 -4.08 -4.89 1.48
N SER A 21 -5.33 -4.97 1.02
CA SER A 21 -6.46 -4.32 1.71
C SER A 21 -6.77 -4.93 3.06
N TRP A 22 -6.67 -6.25 3.18
CA TRP A 22 -6.80 -6.96 4.46
C TRP A 22 -5.66 -6.64 5.42
N LEU A 23 -4.43 -6.55 4.91
CA LEU A 23 -3.27 -6.15 5.71
C LEU A 23 -3.43 -4.72 6.24
N VAL A 24 -3.85 -3.77 5.40
CA VAL A 24 -4.14 -2.39 5.81
C VAL A 24 -5.18 -2.38 6.93
N MET A 25 -6.30 -3.10 6.76
CA MET A 25 -7.33 -3.19 7.79
C MET A 25 -6.77 -3.70 9.13
N ARG A 26 -5.96 -4.77 9.12
CA ARG A 26 -5.38 -5.33 10.35
C ARG A 26 -4.38 -4.39 10.99
N LEU A 27 -3.55 -3.70 10.21
CA LEU A 27 -2.58 -2.73 10.72
C LEU A 27 -3.29 -1.54 11.41
N LEU A 28 -4.37 -1.02 10.81
CA LEU A 28 -5.20 0.02 11.43
C LEU A 28 -5.76 -0.48 12.77
N GLN A 29 -6.39 -1.66 12.79
CA GLN A 29 -6.94 -2.28 14.01
C GLN A 29 -5.89 -2.46 15.13
N GLU A 30 -4.63 -2.68 14.78
CA GLU A 30 -3.53 -2.90 15.72
C GLU A 30 -2.83 -1.63 16.22
N GLY A 31 -3.30 -0.44 15.80
CA GLY A 31 -2.74 0.81 16.28
C GLY A 31 -1.88 1.58 15.27
N TYR A 32 -1.66 1.05 14.06
CA TYR A 32 -0.67 1.63 13.13
C TYR A 32 -1.21 2.80 12.30
N THR A 33 -0.36 3.79 12.05
CA THR A 33 -0.49 4.69 10.91
C THR A 33 0.01 3.98 9.65
N VAL A 34 -0.81 3.96 8.60
CA VAL A 34 -0.55 3.22 7.36
C VAL A 34 -0.47 4.17 6.18
N ARG A 35 0.58 3.99 5.36
CA ARG A 35 0.72 4.60 4.05
C ARG A 35 0.46 3.53 2.99
N GLY A 36 -0.72 3.56 2.38
CA GLY A 36 -1.10 2.59 1.35
C GLY A 36 -0.76 3.10 -0.04
N THR A 37 0.08 2.39 -0.79
CA THR A 37 0.41 2.80 -2.17
C THR A 37 -0.53 2.17 -3.19
N VAL A 38 -0.92 2.96 -4.18
CA VAL A 38 -1.73 2.58 -5.33
C VAL A 38 -1.21 3.28 -6.59
N ARG A 39 -1.45 2.70 -7.76
CA ARG A 39 -1.03 3.32 -9.04
C ARG A 39 -1.80 4.60 -9.38
N ASP A 40 -3.09 4.63 -9.03
CA ASP A 40 -3.98 5.77 -9.30
C ASP A 40 -4.86 6.07 -8.08
N PRO A 41 -4.49 7.07 -7.26
CA PRO A 41 -5.29 7.53 -6.12
C PRO A 41 -6.63 8.15 -6.52
N THR A 42 -6.83 8.54 -7.78
CA THR A 42 -8.10 9.13 -8.24
C THR A 42 -9.13 8.06 -8.60
N ASN A 43 -8.72 6.79 -8.69
CA ASN A 43 -9.61 5.67 -8.97
C ASN A 43 -10.41 5.27 -7.73
N VAL A 44 -11.49 6.02 -7.47
CA VAL A 44 -12.38 5.81 -6.31
C VAL A 44 -12.88 4.36 -6.24
N LYS A 45 -13.17 3.71 -7.36
CA LYS A 45 -13.62 2.30 -7.37
C LYS A 45 -12.58 1.37 -6.73
N LYS A 46 -11.29 1.61 -6.98
CA LYS A 46 -10.20 0.81 -6.41
C LYS A 46 -9.87 1.17 -4.98
N ILE A 47 -10.06 2.41 -4.54
CA ILE A 47 -9.62 2.82 -3.19
C ILE A 47 -10.74 2.98 -2.16
N LYS A 48 -12.01 3.05 -2.59
CA LYS A 48 -13.14 3.29 -1.68
C LYS A 48 -13.18 2.31 -0.52
N HIS A 49 -12.93 1.02 -0.78
CA HIS A 49 -12.95 0.00 0.26
C HIS A 49 -11.86 0.19 1.33
N LEU A 50 -10.75 0.90 1.02
CA LEU A 50 -9.73 1.27 2.00
C LEU A 50 -10.15 2.49 2.81
N LEU A 51 -10.74 3.48 2.15
CA LEU A 51 -11.20 4.72 2.78
C LEU A 51 -12.39 4.48 3.72
N ASP A 52 -13.19 3.45 3.47
CA ASP A 52 -14.32 3.05 4.31
C ASP A 52 -13.90 2.22 5.54
N LEU A 53 -12.61 1.86 5.69
CA LEU A 53 -12.15 1.09 6.84
C LEU A 53 -12.27 1.92 8.13
N PRO A 54 -12.57 1.28 9.28
CA PRO A 54 -12.48 1.95 10.58
C PRO A 54 -11.11 2.62 10.75
N GLU A 55 -11.11 3.84 11.27
CA GLU A 55 -9.91 4.63 11.59
C GLU A 55 -9.07 5.08 10.37
N ALA A 56 -9.51 4.78 9.13
CA ALA A 56 -8.83 5.19 7.92
C ALA A 56 -8.72 6.72 7.79
N SER A 57 -9.77 7.46 8.17
CA SER A 57 -9.77 8.92 8.12
C SER A 57 -8.70 9.58 9.00
N GLU A 58 -8.22 8.88 10.02
CA GLU A 58 -7.22 9.39 10.96
C GLU A 58 -5.83 8.83 10.69
N ARG A 59 -5.73 7.59 10.21
CA ARG A 59 -4.47 6.83 10.19
C ARG A 59 -4.13 6.19 8.86
N LEU A 60 -4.95 6.32 7.82
CA LEU A 60 -4.61 5.89 6.46
C LEU A 60 -4.35 7.10 5.55
N THR A 61 -3.23 7.05 4.84
CA THR A 61 -2.95 7.97 3.72
C THR A 61 -2.71 7.16 2.45
N ILE A 62 -3.23 7.64 1.32
CA ILE A 62 -3.08 7.01 0.01
C ILE A 62 -1.99 7.72 -0.77
N TRP A 63 -1.02 6.96 -1.26
CA TRP A 63 0.15 7.46 -1.98
C TRP A 63 0.16 6.90 -3.40
N LYS A 64 0.50 7.74 -4.38
CA LYS A 64 0.74 7.28 -5.74
C LYS A 64 2.12 6.61 -5.80
N ALA A 65 2.19 5.38 -6.30
CA ALA A 65 3.46 4.73 -6.65
C ALA A 65 3.24 3.64 -7.70
N ASP A 66 4.24 3.41 -8.55
CA ASP A 66 4.23 2.39 -9.60
C ASP A 66 5.58 1.68 -9.71
N MET A 67 5.58 0.36 -9.91
CA MET A 67 6.83 -0.43 -9.99
C MET A 67 7.64 -0.12 -11.25
N ASP A 68 6.98 0.43 -12.27
CA ASP A 68 7.63 0.86 -13.51
C ASP A 68 8.21 2.28 -13.43
N ASP A 69 8.02 2.98 -12.31
CA ASP A 69 8.45 4.36 -12.09
C ASP A 69 9.50 4.42 -10.97
N GLU A 70 10.77 4.55 -11.37
CA GLU A 70 11.92 4.59 -10.45
C GLU A 70 11.78 5.74 -9.45
N GLY A 71 11.96 5.44 -8.16
CA GLY A 71 11.84 6.42 -7.08
C GLY A 71 10.39 6.78 -6.69
N SER A 72 9.37 6.23 -7.37
CA SER A 72 7.96 6.57 -7.08
C SER A 72 7.49 6.15 -5.67
N PHE A 73 8.24 5.27 -4.99
CA PHE A 73 7.96 4.84 -3.62
C PHE A 73 8.72 5.65 -2.56
N ASP A 74 9.71 6.44 -2.95
CA ASP A 74 10.68 7.05 -2.02
C ASP A 74 9.98 7.93 -0.98
N GLU A 75 9.08 8.81 -1.42
CA GLU A 75 8.33 9.69 -0.52
C GLU A 75 7.40 8.92 0.43
N ALA A 76 6.81 7.82 -0.04
CA ALA A 76 5.94 7.00 0.79
C ALA A 76 6.74 6.25 1.87
N ILE A 77 7.98 5.85 1.56
CA ILE A 77 8.88 5.09 2.43
C ILE A 77 9.63 6.00 3.42
N ASP A 78 9.91 7.25 3.06
CA ASP A 78 10.71 8.14 3.91
C ASP A 78 10.13 8.30 5.33
N GLY A 79 10.97 8.01 6.33
CA GLY A 79 10.59 8.04 7.75
C GLY A 79 9.62 6.95 8.21
N CYS A 80 9.32 5.93 7.39
CA CYS A 80 8.54 4.78 7.84
C CYS A 80 9.36 3.82 8.72
N SER A 81 8.68 3.12 9.62
CA SER A 81 9.28 2.11 10.50
C SER A 81 9.39 0.73 9.83
N GLY A 82 8.75 0.54 8.67
CA GLY A 82 8.77 -0.71 7.94
C GLY A 82 7.90 -0.68 6.69
N VAL A 83 8.22 -1.58 5.76
CA VAL A 83 7.56 -1.72 4.46
C VAL A 83 7.07 -3.15 4.29
N PHE A 84 5.80 -3.30 3.93
CA PHE A 84 5.21 -4.54 3.43
C PHE A 84 5.06 -4.43 1.92
N HIS A 85 5.97 -5.07 1.18
CA HIS A 85 5.91 -5.11 -0.27
C HIS A 85 4.96 -6.23 -0.73
N ILE A 86 3.76 -5.85 -1.17
CA ILE A 86 2.68 -6.77 -1.62
C ILE A 86 2.29 -6.51 -3.08
N ALA A 87 2.62 -5.34 -3.62
CA ALA A 87 2.42 -5.03 -5.03
C ALA A 87 3.18 -6.02 -5.92
N THR A 88 2.51 -6.48 -6.97
CA THR A 88 3.11 -7.29 -8.03
C THR A 88 2.25 -7.08 -9.28
N PRO A 89 2.84 -7.00 -10.49
CA PRO A 89 2.06 -7.04 -11.70
C PRO A 89 1.28 -8.36 -11.73
N MET A 90 0.00 -8.29 -12.08
CA MET A 90 -0.80 -9.49 -12.28
C MET A 90 -1.39 -9.45 -13.67
N ASP A 91 -0.64 -10.02 -14.61
CA ASP A 91 -1.09 -10.31 -15.97
C ASP A 91 -0.73 -11.76 -16.31
N PHE A 92 -1.75 -12.62 -16.38
CA PHE A 92 -1.58 -14.04 -16.68
C PHE A 92 -1.53 -14.33 -18.20
N GLU A 93 -1.81 -13.33 -19.04
CA GLU A 93 -1.83 -13.46 -20.50
C GLU A 93 -0.62 -12.77 -21.16
N SER A 94 0.34 -12.31 -20.35
CA SER A 94 1.57 -11.67 -20.81
C SER A 94 2.33 -12.52 -21.83
N SER A 95 2.72 -11.88 -22.93
CA SER A 95 3.60 -12.48 -23.95
C SER A 95 5.09 -12.43 -23.59
N ASP A 96 5.44 -11.63 -22.57
CA ASP A 96 6.80 -11.46 -22.04
C ASP A 96 6.80 -11.39 -20.51
N PRO A 97 6.46 -12.50 -19.83
CA PRO A 97 6.28 -12.51 -18.38
C PRO A 97 7.56 -12.20 -17.60
N GLU A 98 8.73 -12.42 -18.19
CA GLU A 98 10.02 -12.06 -17.59
C GLU A 98 10.12 -10.56 -17.35
N ASN A 99 9.80 -9.74 -18.35
CA ASN A 99 9.91 -8.28 -18.26
C ASN A 99 8.64 -7.62 -17.71
N GLU A 100 7.45 -8.22 -17.91
CA GLU A 100 6.17 -7.61 -17.53
C GLU A 100 5.65 -8.05 -16.15
N VAL A 101 6.11 -9.20 -15.62
CA VAL A 101 5.59 -9.76 -14.36
C VAL A 101 6.70 -10.07 -13.36
N ILE A 102 7.76 -10.75 -13.77
CA ILE A 102 8.80 -11.26 -12.87
C ILE A 102 9.73 -10.14 -12.41
N LYS A 103 10.41 -9.45 -13.35
CA LYS A 103 11.36 -8.38 -13.01
C LYS A 103 10.76 -7.22 -12.21
N PRO A 104 9.54 -6.73 -12.51
CA PRO A 104 8.98 -5.64 -11.72
C PRO A 104 8.57 -6.04 -10.30
N ALA A 105 8.52 -7.34 -9.98
CA ALA A 105 8.10 -7.86 -8.69
C ALA A 105 9.27 -8.23 -7.74
N ILE A 106 10.53 -8.02 -8.14
CA ILE A 106 11.75 -8.40 -7.40
C ILE A 106 12.70 -7.24 -7.13
#